data_AF-A0A7Y0EZB4-F1
#
_entry.id   AF-A0A7Y0EZB4-F1
#
_cell.length_a   1.000
_cell.length_b   1.000
_cell.length_c   1.000
_cell.angle_alpha   90.00
_cell.angle_beta   90.00
_cell.angle_gamma   90.00
#
_symmetry.space_group_name_H-M   'P 1'
#
loop_
_entity.id
_entity.type
_entity.pdbx_description
1 polymer ?
#
loop_
_entity_poly.entity_id
_entity_poly.type
_entity_poly.pdbx_seq_one_letter_code
_entity_poly.pdbx_strand_id
1 'polypeptide(L)'
;MRRDMDFVRHILQVCEESDNPVNASVFVDNEHPLKLVLHHYRIMAQADLVDAAFNGTWNGGTMRATINELTWQGHEFLDATRSDTLWTKTKQKVGATLGTVSFATLSHLAETLADKALGI
;
A
#
# COMPACT_ATOMS: atom_id res chain seq x y z
N MET A 1 -13.28 -4.20 -4.18
CA MET A 1 -13.10 -2.77 -4.52
C MET A 1 -11.82 -2.67 -5.35
N ARG A 2 -11.59 -1.60 -6.10
CA ARG A 2 -10.35 -1.48 -6.89
C ARG A 2 -9.19 -1.17 -5.94
N ARG A 3 -8.04 -1.81 -6.16
CA ARG A 3 -6.80 -1.50 -5.43
C ARG A 3 -6.25 -0.16 -5.92
N ASP A 4 -6.09 0.78 -5.00
CA ASP A 4 -5.45 2.07 -5.25
C ASP A 4 -4.01 2.03 -4.74
N MET A 5 -3.05 2.11 -5.65
CA MET A 5 -1.63 2.00 -5.30
C MET A 5 -1.04 3.29 -4.74
N ASP A 6 -1.65 4.45 -5.06
CA ASP A 6 -1.26 5.71 -4.44
C ASP A 6 -1.68 5.70 -2.97
N PHE A 7 -2.88 5.17 -2.68
CA PHE A 7 -3.34 4.99 -1.31
C PHE A 7 -2.53 3.95 -0.53
N VAL A 8 -2.17 2.81 -1.15
CA VAL A 8 -1.25 1.83 -0.54
C VAL A 8 0.08 2.49 -0.16
N ARG A 9 0.70 3.24 -1.08
CA ARG A 9 1.96 3.95 -0.82
C ARG A 9 1.80 4.94 0.34
N HIS A 10 0.72 5.71 0.36
CA HIS A 10 0.44 6.66 1.43
C HIS A 10 0.30 5.98 2.81
N ILE A 11 -0.41 4.85 2.89
CA ILE A 11 -0.52 4.08 4.14
C ILE A 11 0.86 3.62 4.62
N LEU A 12 1.69 3.09 3.71
CA LEU A 12 3.04 2.63 4.07
C LEU A 12 3.91 3.77 4.61
N GLN A 13 3.86 4.96 4.00
CA GLN A 13 4.58 6.15 4.49
C GLN A 13 4.16 6.52 5.91
N VAL A 14 2.85 6.58 6.17
CA VAL A 14 2.33 6.92 7.51
C VAL A 14 2.69 5.83 8.54
N CYS A 15 2.73 4.56 8.14
CA CYS A 15 3.16 3.48 9.03
C CYS A 15 4.66 3.56 9.34
N GLU A 16 5.50 3.90 8.36
CA GLU A 16 6.94 4.09 8.56
C GLU A 16 7.27 5.24 9.52
N GLU A 17 6.48 6.31 9.48
CA GLU A 17 6.65 7.49 10.35
C GLU A 17 6.09 7.30 11.77
N SER A 18 5.37 6.20 12.03
CA SER A 18 4.66 5.97 13.29
C SER A 18 5.40 5.01 14.21
N ASP A 19 5.71 5.44 15.44
CA ASP A 19 6.24 4.58 16.50
C ASP A 19 5.19 3.62 17.11
N ASN A 20 3.92 3.75 16.72
CA ASN A 20 2.80 2.98 17.26
C ASN A 20 1.96 2.32 16.15
N PRO A 21 1.20 1.25 16.47
CA PRO A 21 0.27 0.66 15.51
C PRO A 21 -0.72 1.68 14.95
N VAL A 22 -0.86 1.72 13.63
CA VAL A 22 -1.71 2.69 12.94
C VAL A 22 -3.12 2.14 12.80
N ASN A 23 -4.09 2.82 13.41
CA ASN A 23 -5.50 2.44 13.29
C ASN A 23 -6.08 2.84 11.93
N ALA A 24 -6.94 2.00 11.37
CA ALA A 24 -7.67 2.31 10.14
C ALA A 24 -8.42 3.66 10.20
N SER A 25 -8.89 4.10 11.37
CA SER A 25 -9.56 5.39 11.55
C SER A 25 -8.71 6.60 11.15
N VAL A 26 -7.38 6.48 11.15
CA VAL A 26 -6.45 7.55 10.72
C VAL A 26 -6.67 7.94 9.26
N PHE A 27 -7.09 6.97 8.43
CA PHE A 27 -7.29 7.18 6.99
C PHE A 27 -8.76 7.29 6.61
N VAL A 28 -9.68 7.44 7.57
CA VAL A 28 -11.11 7.54 7.28
C VAL A 28 -11.49 8.99 7.07
N ASP A 29 -11.95 9.29 5.85
CA ASP A 29 -12.48 10.59 5.46
C ASP A 29 -13.66 10.42 4.47
N ASN A 30 -14.09 11.51 3.84
CA ASN A 30 -15.20 11.50 2.89
C ASN A 30 -14.89 10.73 1.59
N GLU A 31 -13.62 10.71 1.17
CA GLU A 31 -13.12 10.02 -0.03
C GLU A 31 -12.76 8.55 0.27
N HIS A 32 -12.31 8.27 1.49
CA HIS A 32 -11.88 6.98 2.00
C HIS A 32 -12.78 6.49 3.14
N PRO A 33 -14.01 6.02 2.85
CA PRO A 33 -14.88 5.49 3.89
C PRO A 33 -14.25 4.25 4.56
N LEU A 34 -14.59 3.98 5.82
CA LEU A 34 -14.03 2.88 6.62
C LEU A 34 -13.95 1.54 5.87
N LYS A 35 -14.98 1.19 5.10
CA LYS A 35 -15.02 -0.04 4.30
C LYS A 35 -13.88 -0.11 3.27
N LEU A 36 -13.51 1.02 2.66
CA LEU A 36 -12.41 1.15 1.72
C LEU A 36 -11.06 0.99 2.42
N VAL A 37 -10.87 1.64 3.56
CA VAL A 37 -9.62 1.55 4.33
C VAL A 37 -9.39 0.12 4.83
N LEU A 38 -10.42 -0.51 5.42
CA LEU A 38 -10.34 -1.90 5.87
C LEU A 38 -10.06 -2.87 4.72
N HIS A 39 -10.60 -2.59 3.53
CA HIS A 39 -10.29 -3.38 2.35
C HIS A 39 -8.81 -3.27 1.97
N HIS A 40 -8.23 -2.07 2.00
CA HIS A 40 -6.81 -1.85 1.69
C HIS A 40 -5.89 -2.53 2.71
N TYR A 41 -6.16 -2.38 4.01
CA TYR A 41 -5.41 -3.10 5.04
C TYR A 41 -5.42 -4.61 4.78
N ARG A 42 -6.58 -5.18 4.40
CA ARG A 42 -6.71 -6.61 4.15
C ARG A 42 -5.89 -7.08 2.94
N ILE A 43 -5.95 -6.36 1.82
CA ILE A 43 -5.19 -6.76 0.62
C ILE A 43 -3.69 -6.47 0.76
N MET A 44 -3.30 -5.48 1.58
CA MET A 44 -1.89 -5.22 1.90
C MET A 44 -1.31 -6.34 2.76
N ALA A 45 -2.05 -6.82 3.78
CA ALA A 45 -1.66 -8.00 4.55
C ALA A 45 -1.59 -9.27 3.69
N GLN A 46 -2.54 -9.46 2.75
CA GLN A 46 -2.49 -10.57 1.78
C GLN A 46 -1.30 -10.50 0.82
N ALA A 47 -0.80 -9.29 0.54
CA ALA A 47 0.37 -9.05 -0.29
C ALA A 47 1.68 -9.00 0.52
N ASP A 48 1.62 -9.36 1.80
CA ASP A 48 2.75 -9.35 2.72
C ASP A 48 3.45 -7.98 2.80
N LEU A 49 2.70 -6.87 2.75
CA LEU A 49 3.26 -5.51 2.89
C LEU A 49 3.22 -4.99 4.33
N VAL A 50 2.28 -5.49 5.12
CA VAL A 50 2.02 -5.05 6.49
C VAL A 50 1.58 -6.23 7.33
N ASP A 51 1.96 -6.24 8.61
CA ASP A 51 1.28 -7.04 9.61
C ASP A 51 0.06 -6.27 10.12
N ALA A 52 -1.14 -6.78 9.84
CA ALA A 52 -2.39 -6.12 10.21
C ALA A 52 -3.29 -7.02 11.06
N ALA A 53 -3.70 -6.49 12.22
CA ALA A 53 -4.66 -7.11 13.11
C ALA A 53 -6.09 -6.62 12.78
N PHE A 54 -7.04 -7.57 12.75
CA PHE A 54 -8.46 -7.30 12.47
C PHE A 54 -9.32 -7.79 13.63
N ASN A 55 -10.02 -6.86 14.29
CA ASN A 55 -10.86 -7.15 15.45
C ASN A 55 -12.32 -6.77 15.16
N GLY A 56 -13.24 -7.73 15.30
CA GLY A 56 -14.68 -7.50 15.16
C GLY A 56 -15.36 -8.47 14.20
N THR A 57 -16.69 -8.35 14.08
CA THR A 57 -17.52 -9.19 13.20
C THR A 57 -18.27 -8.34 12.18
N TRP A 58 -18.33 -8.83 10.93
CA TRP A 58 -19.05 -8.17 9.83
C TRP A 58 -20.57 -8.10 10.05
N ASN A 59 -21.10 -8.92 10.96
CA ASN A 59 -22.53 -9.04 11.26
C ASN A 59 -22.99 -8.12 12.40
N GLY A 60 -22.68 -6.82 12.30
CA GLY A 60 -23.21 -5.79 13.22
C GLY A 60 -22.31 -5.42 14.40
N GLY A 61 -21.09 -5.96 14.49
CA GLY A 61 -20.05 -5.46 15.39
C GLY A 61 -19.24 -4.32 14.76
N THR A 62 -18.61 -3.47 15.58
CA THR A 62 -17.63 -2.50 15.08
C THR A 62 -16.39 -3.23 14.56
N MET A 63 -16.18 -3.26 13.25
CA MET A 63 -14.96 -3.77 12.64
C MET A 63 -13.84 -2.74 12.82
N ARG A 64 -12.75 -3.15 13.47
CA ARG A 64 -11.53 -2.35 13.66
C ARG A 64 -10.35 -3.08 13.01
N ALA A 65 -9.43 -2.31 12.46
CA ALA A 65 -8.15 -2.84 12.02
C ALA A 65 -7.01 -1.90 12.41
N THR A 66 -5.85 -2.49 12.65
CA THR A 66 -4.60 -1.79 12.96
C THR A 66 -3.48 -2.45 12.18
N ILE A 67 -2.58 -1.65 11.62
CA ILE A 67 -1.28 -2.12 11.13
C ILE A 67 -0.32 -2.03 12.31
N ASN A 68 0.30 -3.14 12.67
CA ASN A 68 1.28 -3.20 13.76
C ASN A 68 2.65 -2.72 13.29
N GLU A 69 3.08 -3.21 12.13
CA GLU A 69 4.36 -2.91 11.52
C GLU A 69 4.34 -3.15 10.00
N LEU A 70 5.31 -2.56 9.30
CA LEU A 70 5.62 -2.92 7.92
C LEU A 70 6.37 -4.25 7.91
N THR A 71 6.11 -5.10 6.93
CA THR A 71 6.96 -6.25 6.67
C THR A 71 8.22 -5.81 5.91
N TRP A 72 9.21 -6.70 5.80
CA TRP A 72 10.38 -6.45 4.95
C TRP A 72 9.99 -6.12 3.50
N GLN A 73 9.08 -6.91 2.93
CA GLN A 73 8.56 -6.67 1.57
C GLN A 73 7.81 -5.34 1.44
N GLY A 74 7.15 -4.89 2.53
CA GLY A 74 6.55 -3.57 2.64
C GLY A 74 7.58 -2.45 2.55
N HIS A 75 8.69 -2.58 3.28
CA HIS A 75 9.82 -1.64 3.20
C HIS A 75 10.43 -1.61 1.80
N GLU A 76 10.71 -2.76 1.18
CA GLU A 76 11.28 -2.81 -0.17
C GLU A 76 10.37 -2.14 -1.20
N PHE A 77 9.06 -2.40 -1.14
CA PHE A 77 8.11 -1.74 -2.03
C PHE A 77 8.02 -0.23 -1.77
N LEU A 78 8.03 0.19 -0.49
CA LEU A 78 8.01 1.60 -0.13
C LEU A 78 9.26 2.32 -0.66
N ASP A 79 10.43 1.74 -0.50
CA ASP A 79 11.70 2.30 -0.97
C ASP A 79 11.76 2.37 -2.50
N ALA A 80 11.35 1.31 -3.20
CA ALA A 80 11.27 1.29 -4.65
C ALA A 80 10.28 2.34 -5.22
N THR A 81 9.28 2.73 -4.43
CA THR A 81 8.28 3.73 -4.81
C THR A 81 8.46 5.08 -4.12
N ARG A 82 9.53 5.28 -3.34
CA ARG A 82 9.72 6.49 -2.50
C ARG A 82 9.87 7.75 -3.32
N SER A 83 10.54 7.70 -4.47
CA SER A 83 10.68 8.85 -5.37
C SER A 83 9.40 9.10 -6.16
N ASP A 84 8.77 10.27 -5.97
CA ASP A 84 7.59 10.67 -6.75
C ASP A 84 7.85 10.69 -8.27
N THR A 85 9.07 11.04 -8.67
CA THR A 85 9.48 11.05 -10.08
C THR A 85 9.52 9.63 -10.64
N LEU A 86 10.15 8.69 -9.92
CA LEU A 86 10.20 7.29 -10.36
C LEU A 86 8.82 6.65 -10.30
N TRP A 87 8.04 6.90 -9.24
CA TRP A 87 6.69 6.39 -9.09
C TRP A 87 5.76 6.85 -10.21
N THR A 88 5.83 8.13 -10.59
CA THR A 88 5.08 8.66 -11.74
C THR A 88 5.48 7.95 -13.04
N LYS A 89 6.78 7.71 -13.27
CA LYS A 89 7.26 6.94 -14.43
C LYS A 89 6.76 5.50 -14.41
N THR A 90 6.76 4.85 -13.24
CA THR A 90 6.20 3.50 -13.06
C THR A 90 4.73 3.47 -13.46
N LYS A 91 3.91 4.38 -12.92
CA LYS A 91 2.49 4.49 -13.25
C LYS A 91 2.26 4.76 -14.74
N GLN A 92 3.04 5.65 -15.35
CA GLN A 92 2.95 5.92 -16.79
C GLN A 92 3.24 4.69 -17.63
N LYS A 93 4.30 3.92 -17.31
CA LYS A 93 4.60 2.68 -18.03
C LYS A 93 3.50 1.64 -17.87
N VAL A 94 2.89 1.51 -16.70
CA VAL A 94 1.77 0.59 -16.47
C VAL A 94 0.52 1.02 -17.25
N GLY A 95 0.17 2.30 -17.17
CA GLY A 95 -0.99 2.89 -17.84
C GLY A 95 -0.88 2.85 -19.36
N ALA A 96 0.33 3.06 -19.91
CA ALA A 96 0.59 3.02 -21.34
C ALA A 96 0.54 1.61 -21.93
N THR A 97 0.74 0.56 -21.13
CA THR A 97 0.94 -0.81 -21.65
C THR A 97 -0.28 -1.71 -21.46
N LEU A 98 -1.01 -1.67 -20.32
CA LEU A 98 -1.98 -2.75 -19.99
C LEU A 98 -3.23 -2.37 -19.17
N GLY A 99 -3.45 -1.09 -18.82
CA GLY A 99 -4.63 -0.64 -18.04
C GLY A 99 -4.65 -1.07 -16.56
N THR A 100 -4.26 -2.33 -16.27
CA THR A 100 -4.05 -2.90 -14.92
C THR A 100 -3.03 -4.05 -14.99
N VAL A 101 -2.03 -4.06 -14.09
CA VAL A 101 -1.04 -5.15 -13.95
C VAL A 101 -1.12 -5.79 -12.56
N SER A 102 -0.56 -7.00 -12.42
CA SER A 102 -0.45 -7.69 -11.12
C SER A 102 0.40 -6.87 -10.12
N PHE A 103 0.26 -7.16 -8.81
CA PHE A 103 1.15 -6.53 -7.81
C PHE A 103 2.62 -6.83 -8.09
N ALA A 104 2.95 -8.11 -8.26
CA ALA A 104 4.33 -8.55 -8.49
C ALA A 104 4.96 -7.85 -9.70
N THR A 105 4.21 -7.71 -10.80
CA THR A 105 4.70 -7.01 -12.00
C THR A 105 4.92 -5.52 -11.74
N LEU A 106 4.06 -4.89 -10.94
CA LEU A 106 4.20 -3.49 -10.57
C LEU A 106 5.43 -3.27 -9.67
N SER A 107 5.62 -4.11 -8.64
CA SER A 107 6.76 -4.04 -7.72
C SER A 107 8.07 -4.23 -8.47
N HIS A 108 8.17 -5.29 -9.27
CA HIS A 108 9.36 -5.56 -10.10
C HIS A 108 9.68 -4.39 -11.05
N LEU A 109 8.67 -3.75 -11.64
CA LEU A 109 8.89 -2.59 -12.50
C LEU A 109 9.41 -1.37 -11.71
N ALA A 110 8.90 -1.15 -10.49
CA ALA A 110 9.38 -0.08 -9.63
C ALA A 110 10.84 -0.30 -9.24
N GLU A 111 11.19 -1.52 -8.79
CA GLU A 111 12.56 -1.94 -8.48
C GLU A 111 13.49 -1.74 -9.69
N THR A 112 13.10 -2.25 -10.87
CA THR A 112 13.89 -2.10 -12.12
C THR A 112 14.15 -0.64 -12.48
N LEU A 113 13.19 0.26 -12.19
CA LEU A 113 13.36 1.69 -12.47
C LEU A 113 14.24 2.37 -11.42
N ALA A 114 14.21 1.91 -10.17
CA ALA A 114 15.11 2.36 -9.12
C ALA A 114 16.56 1.93 -9.42
N ASP A 115 16.79 0.67 -9.79
CA ASP A 115 18.11 0.13 -10.17
C ASP A 115 18.73 0.94 -11.32
N LYS A 116 17.94 1.21 -12.37
CA LYS A 116 18.36 2.05 -13.49
C LYS A 116 18.70 3.48 -13.10
N ALA A 117 18.06 4.02 -12.06
CA ALA A 117 18.39 5.36 -11.55
C ALA A 117 19.70 5.35 -10.76
N LEU A 118 20.07 4.21 -10.17
CA LEU A 118 21.36 3.99 -9.50
C LEU A 118 22.48 3.62 -10.48
N GLY A 119 22.15 3.24 -11.72
CA GLY A 119 23.11 2.89 -12.76
C GLY A 119 23.56 1.42 -12.72
N ILE A 120 22.75 0.55 -12.12
CA ILE A 120 22.95 -0.92 -12.08
C ILE A 120 21.87 -1.67 -12.87
#